data_AF-A0A2G6FYG9-F1
#
_entry.id   AF-A0A2G6FYG9-F1
#
_cell.length_a   1.000
_cell.length_b   1.000
_cell.length_c   1.000
_cell.angle_alpha   90.00
_cell.angle_beta   90.00
_cell.angle_gamma   90.00
#
_symmetry.space_group_name_H-M   'P 1'
#
loop_
_entity.id
_entity.type
_entity.pdbx_description
1 polymer ?
#
loop_
_entity_poly.entity_id
_entity_poly.type
_entity_poly.pdbx_seq_one_letter_code
_entity_poly.pdbx_strand_id
1 'polypeptide(L)'
;AFFSARNADALLGEGFDYVVDAIDRVAAKSLLLASCHRRGIPVISCGGAGGLRDPSQIRIDDISRCHNDSLMNQVRRKLRSEYGFPAGADPKRKRKARKFGIDCVFSPESPVFQQCDGEVAAKKPTDTGSSRLNCVSGYGSVTHMTATFGFFAVSHCLSTLAGV
;
A
#
# COMPACT_ATOMS: atom_id res chain seq x y z
N ALA A 1 -4.92 19.94 6.92
CA ALA A 1 -5.99 19.31 6.10
C ALA A 1 -5.45 18.01 5.50
N PHE A 2 -6.28 16.98 5.28
CA PHE A 2 -5.85 15.75 4.60
C PHE A 2 -5.84 15.90 3.08
N PHE A 3 -5.07 15.06 2.40
CA PHE A 3 -5.06 14.98 0.94
C PHE A 3 -6.41 14.48 0.40
N SER A 4 -6.97 15.20 -0.57
CA SER A 4 -8.31 14.95 -1.12
C SER A 4 -8.43 15.55 -2.53
N ALA A 5 -9.51 15.25 -3.24
CA ALA A 5 -9.74 15.80 -4.58
C ALA A 5 -9.81 17.34 -4.60
N ARG A 6 -10.17 17.97 -3.47
CA ARG A 6 -10.33 19.43 -3.36
C ARG A 6 -8.99 20.18 -3.33
N ASN A 7 -7.93 19.54 -2.84
CA ASN A 7 -6.62 20.16 -2.64
C ASN A 7 -5.48 19.44 -3.38
N ALA A 8 -5.77 18.32 -4.06
CA ALA A 8 -4.77 17.54 -4.80
C ALA A 8 -4.02 18.38 -5.84
N ASP A 9 -4.74 19.21 -6.60
CA ASP A 9 -4.13 19.98 -7.68
C ASP A 9 -3.24 21.10 -7.18
N ALA A 10 -3.63 21.75 -6.08
CA ALA A 10 -2.82 22.77 -5.42
C ALA A 10 -1.56 22.16 -4.82
N LEU A 11 -1.69 21.08 -4.05
CA LEU A 11 -0.56 20.42 -3.38
C LEU A 11 0.44 19.83 -4.38
N LEU A 12 -0.04 19.08 -5.38
CA LEU A 12 0.84 18.47 -6.40
C LEU A 12 1.26 19.46 -7.49
N GLY A 13 0.77 20.70 -7.47
CA GLY A 13 1.17 21.76 -8.39
C GLY A 13 2.51 22.42 -8.02
N GLU A 14 3.00 22.19 -6.80
CA GLU A 14 4.25 22.78 -6.30
C GLU A 14 5.52 22.24 -6.97
N GLY A 15 5.43 21.08 -7.65
CA GLY A 15 6.53 20.51 -8.42
C GLY A 15 7.51 19.71 -7.57
N PHE A 16 7.07 18.56 -7.04
CA PHE A 16 7.94 17.64 -6.31
C PHE A 16 8.81 16.81 -7.26
N ASP A 17 10.09 16.66 -6.93
CA ASP A 17 10.99 15.72 -7.63
C ASP A 17 10.56 14.26 -7.43
N TYR A 18 9.97 13.97 -6.27
CA TYR A 18 9.49 12.65 -5.90
C TYR A 18 8.39 12.73 -4.84
N VAL A 19 7.46 11.77 -4.85
CA VAL A 19 6.44 11.60 -3.81
C VAL A 19 6.59 10.26 -3.12
N VAL A 20 6.65 10.27 -1.78
CA VAL A 20 6.59 9.06 -0.95
C VAL A 20 5.21 8.97 -0.31
N ASP A 21 4.44 7.95 -0.70
CA ASP A 21 3.07 7.75 -0.26
C ASP A 21 2.97 6.73 0.89
N ALA A 22 2.73 7.26 2.10
CA ALA A 22 2.50 6.50 3.33
C ALA A 22 1.04 6.59 3.83
N ILE A 23 0.06 6.84 2.96
CA ILE A 23 -1.36 6.99 3.33
C ILE A 23 -2.02 5.61 3.54
N ASP A 24 -2.75 5.41 4.63
CA ASP A 24 -3.44 4.15 4.94
C ASP A 24 -4.89 4.07 4.40
N ARG A 25 -5.51 5.22 4.09
CA ARG A 25 -6.86 5.30 3.52
C ARG A 25 -6.85 5.04 2.02
N VAL A 26 -7.44 3.91 1.61
CA VAL A 26 -7.56 3.47 0.20
C VAL A 26 -7.97 4.60 -0.75
N ALA A 27 -9.00 5.38 -0.43
CA ALA A 27 -9.50 6.42 -1.33
C ALA A 27 -8.48 7.55 -1.59
N ALA A 28 -7.84 8.04 -0.53
CA ALA A 28 -6.85 9.11 -0.64
C ALA A 28 -5.55 8.59 -1.27
N LYS A 29 -5.12 7.38 -0.90
CA LYS A 29 -3.98 6.68 -1.51
C LYS A 29 -4.18 6.51 -3.01
N SER A 30 -5.30 5.93 -3.45
CA SER A 30 -5.56 5.75 -4.89
C SER A 30 -5.63 7.07 -5.66
N LEU A 31 -6.22 8.11 -5.06
CA LEU A 31 -6.24 9.44 -5.66
C LEU A 31 -4.83 10.02 -5.83
N LEU A 32 -3.98 9.93 -4.80
CA LEU A 32 -2.60 10.42 -4.85
C LEU A 32 -1.80 9.72 -5.94
N LEU A 33 -1.83 8.38 -5.95
CA LEU A 33 -1.11 7.57 -6.93
C LEU A 33 -1.57 7.84 -8.36
N ALA A 34 -2.88 7.93 -8.60
CA ALA A 34 -3.41 8.26 -9.91
C ALA A 34 -3.06 9.70 -10.35
N SER A 35 -3.04 10.65 -9.41
CA SER A 35 -2.72 12.05 -9.70
C SER A 35 -1.24 12.22 -10.03
N CYS A 36 -0.34 11.58 -9.28
CA CYS A 36 1.10 11.56 -9.59
C CYS A 36 1.35 10.91 -10.94
N HIS A 37 0.76 9.73 -11.19
CA HIS A 37 0.90 9.01 -12.46
C HIS A 37 0.44 9.85 -13.66
N ARG A 38 -0.71 10.52 -13.56
CA ARG A 38 -1.23 11.40 -14.64
C ARG A 38 -0.34 12.62 -14.90
N ARG A 39 0.33 13.12 -13.86
CA ARG A 39 1.21 14.29 -13.93
C ARG A 39 2.66 13.93 -14.29
N GLY A 40 3.00 12.64 -14.37
CA GLY A 40 4.38 12.20 -14.55
C GLY A 40 5.27 12.47 -13.34
N ILE A 41 4.69 12.63 -12.14
CA ILE A 41 5.45 12.82 -10.90
C ILE A 41 5.90 11.44 -10.40
N PRO A 42 7.21 11.19 -10.24
CA PRO A 42 7.72 9.94 -9.68
C PRO A 42 7.13 9.69 -8.29
N VAL A 43 6.64 8.46 -8.05
CA VAL A 43 5.98 8.12 -6.79
C VAL A 43 6.26 6.68 -6.39
N ILE A 44 6.54 6.48 -5.09
CA ILE A 44 6.61 5.17 -4.44
C ILE A 44 5.53 5.09 -3.36
N SER A 45 4.83 3.96 -3.31
CA SER A 45 3.81 3.69 -2.29
C SER A 45 4.33 2.75 -1.21
N CYS A 46 3.88 2.92 0.03
CA CYS A 46 3.99 1.91 1.07
C CYS A 46 2.73 1.03 1.10
N GLY A 47 2.95 -0.28 1.25
CA GLY A 47 1.95 -1.29 1.57
C GLY A 47 1.46 -1.20 3.02
N GLY A 48 0.60 -2.14 3.40
CA GLY A 48 0.20 -2.34 4.79
C GLY A 48 1.35 -2.98 5.59
N ALA A 49 1.86 -2.27 6.60
CA ALA A 49 2.91 -2.77 7.48
C ALA A 49 2.38 -3.40 8.80
N GLY A 50 1.06 -3.40 8.99
CA GLY A 50 0.41 -3.97 10.18
C GLY A 50 0.33 -5.50 10.12
N GLY A 51 0.48 -6.14 11.28
CA GLY A 51 0.42 -7.60 11.42
C GLY A 51 1.66 -8.33 10.89
N LEU A 52 2.72 -7.60 10.56
CA LEU A 52 3.99 -8.14 10.06
C LEU A 52 5.06 -8.14 11.15
N ARG A 53 6.07 -9.02 11.01
CA ARG A 53 7.12 -9.24 12.01
C ARG A 53 8.50 -9.49 11.42
N ASP A 54 8.61 -9.91 10.16
CA ASP A 54 9.89 -10.26 9.54
C ASP A 54 10.33 -9.18 8.53
N PRO A 55 11.28 -8.30 8.91
CA PRO A 55 11.75 -7.23 8.03
C PRO A 55 12.56 -7.76 6.85
N SER A 56 13.08 -8.98 6.90
CA SER A 56 13.88 -9.56 5.80
C SER A 56 13.05 -9.86 4.55
N GLN A 57 11.72 -9.93 4.68
CA GLN A 57 10.79 -10.17 3.58
C GLN A 57 10.35 -8.88 2.86
N ILE A 58 10.72 -7.70 3.39
CA ILE A 58 10.39 -6.41 2.77
C ILE A 58 11.11 -6.30 1.42
N ARG A 59 10.35 -5.88 0.40
CA ARG A 59 10.85 -5.71 -0.96
C ARG A 59 10.10 -4.62 -1.71
N ILE A 60 10.68 -4.21 -2.82
CA ILE A 60 10.13 -3.21 -3.74
C ILE A 60 9.82 -3.90 -5.06
N ASP A 61 8.60 -3.75 -5.56
CA ASP A 61 8.21 -4.15 -6.92
C ASP A 61 7.04 -3.27 -7.38
N ASP A 62 6.63 -3.39 -8.63
CA ASP A 62 5.47 -2.69 -9.17
C ASP A 62 4.21 -3.04 -8.36
N ILE A 63 3.38 -2.04 -8.06
CA ILE A 63 2.15 -2.19 -7.27
C ILE A 63 1.22 -3.28 -7.82
N SER A 64 1.25 -3.56 -9.14
CA SER A 64 0.49 -4.64 -9.78
C SER A 64 0.88 -6.04 -9.29
N ARG A 65 2.09 -6.21 -8.73
CA ARG A 65 2.69 -7.48 -8.30
C ARG A 65 2.69 -7.68 -6.78
N CYS A 66 2.40 -6.65 -5.99
CA CYS A 66 2.26 -6.81 -4.53
C CYS A 66 1.20 -7.87 -4.21
N HIS A 67 1.46 -8.73 -3.23
CA HIS A 67 0.55 -9.78 -2.79
C HIS A 67 0.62 -9.93 -1.28
N ASN A 68 -0.33 -10.66 -0.71
CA ASN A 68 -0.51 -10.78 0.74
C ASN A 68 -0.72 -9.44 1.48
N ASP A 69 -1.16 -8.41 0.74
CA ASP A 69 -1.42 -7.07 1.25
C ASP A 69 -2.86 -6.65 0.92
N SER A 70 -3.70 -6.50 1.95
CA SER A 70 -5.12 -6.14 1.81
C SER A 70 -5.34 -4.69 1.39
N LEU A 71 -4.43 -3.77 1.77
CA LEU A 71 -4.47 -2.37 1.38
C LEU A 71 -4.17 -2.24 -0.12
N MET A 72 -3.07 -2.83 -0.57
CA MET A 72 -2.67 -2.82 -1.98
C MET A 72 -3.67 -3.54 -2.88
N ASN A 73 -4.30 -4.61 -2.39
CA ASN A 73 -5.39 -5.27 -3.10
C ASN A 73 -6.56 -4.32 -3.39
N GLN A 74 -6.99 -3.55 -2.40
CA GLN A 74 -8.08 -2.58 -2.55
C GLN A 74 -7.68 -1.39 -3.42
N VAL A 75 -6.47 -0.86 -3.22
CA VAL A 75 -5.91 0.24 -4.02
C VAL A 75 -5.85 -0.14 -5.49
N ARG A 76 -5.32 -1.32 -5.82
CA ARG A 76 -5.27 -1.80 -7.21
C ARG A 76 -6.66 -1.96 -7.84
N ARG A 77 -7.65 -2.44 -7.08
CA ARG A 77 -9.03 -2.55 -7.57
C ARG A 77 -9.56 -1.15 -7.93
N LYS A 78 -9.38 -0.20 -7.02
CA LYS A 78 -9.82 1.19 -7.21
C LYS A 78 -9.09 1.90 -8.37
N LEU A 79 -7.77 1.72 -8.49
CA LEU A 79 -6.98 2.24 -9.61
C LEU A 79 -7.48 1.73 -10.97
N ARG A 80 -7.87 0.46 -11.07
CA ARG A 80 -8.44 -0.11 -12.31
C ARG A 80 -9.85 0.41 -12.60
N SER A 81 -10.70 0.45 -11.57
CA SER A 81 -12.12 0.79 -11.76
C SER A 81 -12.36 2.27 -12.00
N GLU A 82 -11.59 3.16 -11.36
CA GLU A 82 -11.86 4.60 -11.34
C GLU A 82 -10.82 5.44 -12.07
N TYR A 83 -9.59 4.94 -12.25
CA TYR A 83 -8.47 5.73 -12.78
C TYR A 83 -7.84 5.15 -14.04
N GLY A 84 -8.46 4.12 -14.65
CA GLY A 84 -8.06 3.60 -15.96
C GLY A 84 -6.76 2.78 -15.97
N PHE A 85 -6.25 2.33 -14.80
CA PHE A 85 -5.04 1.52 -14.76
C PHE A 85 -5.25 0.14 -15.41
N PRO A 86 -4.17 -0.49 -15.94
CA PRO A 86 -4.28 -1.74 -16.66
C PRO A 86 -5.01 -2.83 -15.87
N ALA A 87 -5.96 -3.48 -16.53
CA ALA A 87 -6.71 -4.54 -15.89
C ALA A 87 -5.82 -5.79 -15.66
N GLY A 88 -6.17 -6.58 -14.64
CA GLY A 88 -5.36 -7.69 -14.15
C GLY A 88 -5.18 -8.83 -15.15
N ALA A 89 -4.36 -9.82 -14.76
CA ALA A 89 -4.23 -11.04 -15.54
C ALA A 89 -5.60 -11.72 -15.67
N ASP A 90 -5.90 -12.21 -16.87
CA ASP A 90 -7.10 -13.00 -17.13
C ASP A 90 -6.64 -14.31 -17.79
N PRO A 91 -6.62 -15.42 -17.03
CA PRO A 91 -6.23 -16.73 -17.56
C PRO A 91 -7.15 -17.19 -18.69
N LYS A 92 -8.45 -16.87 -18.64
CA LYS A 92 -9.42 -17.25 -19.66
C LYS A 92 -9.17 -16.52 -20.98
N ARG A 93 -8.74 -15.26 -20.90
CA ARG A 93 -8.38 -14.44 -22.07
C ARG A 93 -6.88 -14.45 -22.40
N LYS A 94 -6.08 -15.33 -21.78
CA LYS A 94 -4.61 -15.40 -21.93
C LYS A 94 -3.90 -14.05 -21.78
N ARG A 95 -4.45 -13.13 -20.97
CA ARG A 95 -3.89 -11.78 -20.80
C ARG A 95 -2.96 -11.75 -19.60
N LYS A 96 -1.70 -11.38 -19.82
CA LYS A 96 -0.74 -11.10 -18.75
C LYS A 96 -1.08 -9.77 -18.07
N ALA A 97 -0.90 -9.69 -16.75
CA ALA A 97 -1.05 -8.43 -16.02
C ALA A 97 0.04 -7.46 -16.50
N ARG A 98 -0.37 -6.26 -16.93
CA ARG A 98 0.57 -5.18 -17.24
C ARG A 98 0.95 -4.46 -15.94
N LYS A 99 2.20 -4.00 -15.89
CA LYS A 99 2.72 -3.14 -14.82
C LYS A 99 1.93 -1.82 -14.77
N PHE A 100 1.81 -1.25 -13.58
CA PHE A 100 1.17 0.04 -13.37
C PHE A 100 2.16 1.19 -13.54
N GLY A 101 3.47 0.92 -13.44
CA GLY A 101 4.50 1.94 -13.47
C GLY A 101 4.57 2.73 -12.16
N ILE A 102 4.23 2.08 -11.04
CA ILE A 102 4.28 2.66 -9.70
C ILE A 102 4.93 1.62 -8.80
N ASP A 103 6.06 1.98 -8.19
CA ASP A 103 6.77 1.11 -7.27
C ASP A 103 6.08 1.10 -5.90
N CYS A 104 6.18 -0.03 -5.20
CA CYS A 104 5.58 -0.20 -3.90
C CYS A 104 6.47 -1.04 -2.98
N VAL A 105 6.69 -0.52 -1.76
CA VAL A 105 7.30 -1.27 -0.66
C VAL A 105 6.25 -2.17 -0.03
N PHE A 106 6.46 -3.48 -0.03
CA PHE A 106 5.55 -4.45 0.60
C PHE A 106 6.31 -5.65 1.18
N SER A 107 5.63 -6.42 2.01
CA SER A 107 6.11 -7.74 2.46
C SER A 107 5.12 -8.82 2.00
N PRO A 108 5.61 -9.97 1.49
CA PRO A 108 4.78 -11.15 1.26
C PRO A 108 4.43 -11.92 2.52
N GLU A 109 4.96 -11.55 3.69
CA GLU A 109 4.59 -12.18 4.95
C GLU A 109 3.06 -12.12 5.12
N SER A 110 2.45 -13.25 5.48
CA SER A 110 1.03 -13.28 5.80
C SER A 110 0.79 -12.55 7.12
N PRO A 111 -0.02 -11.49 7.15
CA PRO A 111 -0.23 -10.73 8.37
C PRO A 111 -0.99 -11.55 9.42
N VAL A 112 -0.63 -11.34 10.69
CA VAL A 112 -1.29 -11.99 11.83
C VAL A 112 -2.27 -11.05 12.53
N PHE A 113 -3.36 -11.62 13.05
CA PHE A 113 -4.41 -10.94 13.80
C PHE A 113 -4.32 -11.29 15.27
N GLN A 114 -4.58 -10.29 16.13
CA GLN A 114 -4.77 -10.50 17.55
C GLN A 114 -6.00 -11.38 17.80
N GLN A 115 -5.88 -12.35 18.69
CA GLN A 115 -6.97 -13.22 19.11
C GLN A 115 -7.47 -12.81 20.51
N CYS A 116 -8.67 -13.29 20.89
CA CYS A 116 -9.28 -12.96 22.19
C CYS A 116 -8.56 -13.57 23.40
N ASP A 117 -7.74 -14.60 23.18
CA ASP A 117 -6.93 -15.27 24.19
C ASP A 117 -5.56 -14.60 24.41
N GLY A 118 -5.27 -13.51 23.69
CA GLY A 118 -3.99 -12.79 23.75
C GLY A 118 -2.93 -13.32 22.77
N GLU A 119 -3.20 -14.42 22.08
CA GLU A 119 -2.31 -14.96 21.05
C GLU A 119 -2.49 -14.26 19.70
N VAL A 120 -1.64 -14.62 18.73
CA VAL A 120 -1.73 -14.15 17.34
C VAL A 120 -1.92 -15.32 16.37
N ALA A 121 -2.81 -15.14 15.39
CA ALA A 121 -3.05 -16.16 14.37
C ALA A 121 -3.29 -15.53 12.98
N ALA A 122 -3.07 -16.30 11.92
CA ALA A 122 -3.36 -15.87 10.54
C ALA A 122 -4.87 -15.74 10.27
N LYS A 123 -5.71 -16.37 11.09
CA LYS A 123 -7.17 -16.30 10.97
C LYS A 123 -7.68 -15.05 11.69
N LYS A 124 -8.52 -14.27 11.00
CA LYS A 124 -9.23 -13.15 11.62
C LYS A 124 -10.19 -13.68 12.70
N PRO A 125 -10.26 -13.06 13.90
CA PRO A 125 -11.21 -13.46 14.94
C PRO A 125 -12.64 -13.45 14.40
N THR A 126 -13.40 -14.51 14.67
CA THR A 126 -14.84 -14.57 14.40
C THR A 126 -15.60 -13.92 15.54
N ASP A 127 -16.45 -12.96 15.21
CA ASP A 127 -17.23 -12.16 16.17
C ASP A 127 -18.15 -13.07 17.01
N THR A 128 -17.89 -13.17 18.32
CA THR A 128 -18.75 -13.89 19.27
C THR A 128 -19.39 -12.98 20.31
N GLY A 129 -19.35 -11.64 20.19
CA GLY A 129 -20.00 -10.78 21.19
C GLY A 129 -20.03 -9.28 20.88
N SER A 130 -21.23 -8.70 20.96
CA SER A 130 -21.48 -7.27 20.85
C SER A 130 -20.98 -6.49 22.07
N SER A 131 -19.71 -6.13 22.11
CA SER A 131 -19.19 -5.16 23.07
C SER A 131 -18.29 -4.15 22.37
N ARG A 132 -18.28 -2.91 22.83
CA ARG A 132 -17.54 -1.79 22.19
C ARG A 132 -16.01 -1.88 22.35
N LEU A 133 -15.50 -3.00 22.88
CA LEU A 133 -14.09 -3.32 23.13
C LEU A 133 -13.78 -4.70 22.52
N ASN A 134 -13.94 -4.82 21.20
CA ASN A 134 -13.73 -6.09 20.52
C ASN A 134 -12.26 -6.21 20.06
N CYS A 135 -11.67 -7.40 20.23
CA CYS A 135 -10.37 -7.80 19.66
C CYS A 135 -10.35 -7.82 18.12
N VAL A 136 -11.41 -7.32 17.49
CA VAL A 136 -11.54 -7.03 16.06
C VAL A 136 -10.89 -5.66 15.72
N SER A 137 -10.00 -5.17 16.58
CA SER A 137 -9.29 -3.90 16.44
C SER A 137 -8.11 -4.02 15.47
N GLY A 138 -8.41 -4.24 14.20
CA GLY A 138 -7.42 -4.16 13.12
C GLY A 138 -6.18 -5.03 13.33
N TYR A 139 -5.05 -4.57 12.79
CA TYR A 139 -3.74 -5.19 13.01
C TYR A 139 -2.97 -4.43 14.09
N GLY A 140 -2.14 -5.16 14.86
CA GLY A 140 -1.06 -4.54 15.61
C GLY A 140 0.07 -4.06 14.68
N SER A 141 0.96 -3.21 15.18
CA SER A 141 2.16 -2.76 14.46
C SER A 141 3.37 -2.73 15.37
N VAL A 142 4.56 -2.90 14.77
CA VAL A 142 5.85 -2.88 15.47
C VAL A 142 6.81 -1.95 14.75
N THR A 143 7.53 -1.13 15.51
CA THR A 143 8.34 -0.02 14.98
C THR A 143 9.38 -0.47 13.96
N HIS A 144 10.07 -1.58 14.21
CA HIS A 144 11.11 -2.06 13.30
C HIS A 144 10.55 -2.41 11.92
N MET A 145 9.30 -2.89 11.83
CA MET A 145 8.64 -3.13 10.54
C MET A 145 8.26 -1.82 9.85
N THR A 146 7.50 -0.97 10.55
CA THR A 146 6.98 0.28 9.94
C THR A 146 8.09 1.25 9.56
N ALA A 147 9.15 1.35 10.36
CA ALA A 147 10.32 2.16 10.06
C ALA A 147 11.10 1.62 8.85
N THR A 148 11.29 0.30 8.77
CA THR A 148 12.01 -0.32 7.63
C THR A 148 11.28 -0.12 6.31
N PHE A 149 9.94 -0.14 6.29
CA PHE A 149 9.16 0.24 5.11
C PHE A 149 9.50 1.66 4.65
N GLY A 150 9.55 2.62 5.58
CA GLY A 150 9.95 3.99 5.30
C GLY A 150 11.39 4.10 4.78
N PHE A 151 12.33 3.37 5.39
CA PHE A 151 13.73 3.37 4.95
C PHE A 151 13.90 2.79 3.54
N PHE A 152 13.18 1.72 3.19
CA PHE A 152 13.17 1.18 1.83
C PHE A 152 12.60 2.20 0.83
N ALA A 153 11.50 2.86 1.19
CA ALA A 153 10.87 3.87 0.32
C ALA A 153 11.80 5.06 0.05
N VAL A 154 12.46 5.56 1.10
CA VAL A 154 13.43 6.67 0.98
C VAL A 154 14.67 6.24 0.23
N SER A 155 15.22 5.05 0.49
CA SER A 155 16.37 4.53 -0.25
C SER A 155 16.08 4.47 -1.75
N HIS A 156 14.90 3.97 -2.14
CA HIS A 156 14.49 3.89 -3.55
C HIS A 156 14.29 5.25 -4.19
N CYS A 157 13.66 6.18 -3.46
CA CYS A 157 13.51 7.57 -3.88
C CYS A 157 14.88 8.20 -4.17
N LEU A 158 15.82 8.10 -3.24
CA LEU A 158 17.16 8.68 -3.38
C LEU A 158 17.94 8.03 -4.54
N SER A 159 17.90 6.70 -4.69
CA SER A 159 18.51 6.01 -5.84
C SER A 159 17.94 6.50 -7.17
N THR A 160 16.61 6.64 -7.26
CA THR A 160 15.95 7.14 -8.47
C THR A 160 16.36 8.57 -8.80
N LEU A 161 16.43 9.44 -7.81
CA LEU A 161 16.84 10.84 -7.99
C LEU A 161 18.33 10.97 -8.35
N ALA A 162 19.18 10.11 -7.81
CA ALA A 162 20.60 10.05 -8.12
C ALA A 162 20.91 9.37 -9.46
N GLY A 163 19.94 8.65 -10.05
CA GLY A 163 20.11 7.92 -11.31
C GLY A 163 20.97 6.66 -11.19
N VAL A 164 20.98 6.02 -10.01
CA VAL A 164 21.80 4.82 -9.69
C VAL A 164 20.96 3.62 -9.28
#